data_AF-A9B8X0-F1
#
_entry.id   AF-A9B8X0-F1
#
_cell.length_a   1.000
_cell.length_b   1.000
_cell.length_c   1.000
_cell.angle_alpha   90.00
_cell.angle_beta   90.00
_cell.angle_gamma   90.00
#
_symmetry.space_group_name_H-M   'P 1'
#
loop_
_entity.id
_entity.type
_entity.pdbx_description
1 polymer ?
#
loop_
_entity_poly.entity_id
_entity_poly.type
_entity_poly.pdbx_seq_one_letter_code
_entity_poly.pdbx_strand_id
1 'polypeptide(L)' 'MADTDTIRFTCRRPDCGYVNVWTRAEVLRKGKKTIFMGTAPATRIYVVPCKNPQAPACPELRRIEVVDHEGDAA' A
#
# COMPACT_ATOMS: atom_id res chain seq x y z
N MET A 1 8.64 5.55 18.54
CA MET A 1 9.31 4.33 18.08
C MET A 1 8.98 4.17 16.61
N ALA A 2 10.00 4.11 15.74
CA ALA A 2 9.82 4.13 14.30
C ALA A 2 9.45 2.72 13.79
N ASP A 3 8.19 2.30 14.03
CA ASP A 3 7.64 1.17 13.31
C ASP A 3 7.40 1.64 11.87
N THR A 4 8.45 1.50 11.08
CA THR A 4 8.45 1.93 9.69
C THR A 4 7.75 0.82 8.93
N ASP A 5 6.42 0.74 9.06
CA ASP A 5 5.50 -0.17 8.36
C ASP A 5 5.73 -0.06 6.84
N THR A 6 6.77 -0.74 6.38
CA THR A 6 7.27 -0.66 5.02
C THR A 6 6.77 -1.90 4.30
N ILE A 7 5.69 -1.73 3.55
CA ILE A 7 5.13 -2.77 2.71
C ILE A 7 5.99 -2.91 1.46
N ARG A 8 6.59 -4.09 1.29
CA ARG A 8 7.36 -4.45 0.10
C ARG A 8 6.57 -5.45 -0.72
N PHE A 9 6.39 -5.16 -2.01
CA PHE A 9 5.77 -6.08 -2.94
C PHE A 9 6.43 -5.98 -4.31
N THR A 10 6.34 -7.03 -5.10
CA THR A 10 6.78 -7.01 -6.50
C THR A 10 5.55 -7.00 -7.38
N CYS A 11 5.57 -6.15 -8.41
CA CYS A 11 4.50 -6.13 -9.41
C CYS A 11 4.64 -7.34 -10.32
N ARG A 12 3.52 -7.98 -10.65
CA ARG A 12 3.51 -9.25 -11.40
C ARG A 12 3.75 -9.06 -12.88
N ARG A 13 3.54 -7.85 -13.39
CA ARG A 13 3.83 -7.51 -14.78
C ARG A 13 5.34 -7.63 -15.06
N PRO A 14 5.72 -8.34 -16.14
CA PRO A 14 7.12 -8.51 -16.51
C PRO A 14 7.80 -7.18 -16.87
N ASP A 15 7.03 -6.20 -17.37
CA ASP A 15 7.44 -4.82 -17.66
C ASP A 15 7.61 -3.94 -16.40
N CYS A 16 7.20 -4.44 -15.24
CA CYS A 16 7.15 -3.69 -13.98
C CYS A 16 7.85 -4.41 -12.81
N GLY A 17 8.69 -5.40 -13.09
CA GLY A 17 9.25 -6.37 -12.14
C GLY A 17 10.17 -5.83 -11.03
N TYR A 18 10.07 -4.54 -10.72
CA TYR A 18 10.83 -3.89 -9.66
C TYR A 18 10.20 -4.12 -8.29
N VAL A 19 11.06 -4.25 -7.28
CA VAL A 19 10.62 -4.27 -5.88
C VAL A 19 10.06 -2.91 -5.53
N ASN A 20 8.78 -2.88 -5.21
CA ASN A 20 8.05 -1.70 -4.81
C ASN A 20 8.04 -1.61 -3.30
N VAL A 21 8.54 -0.49 -2.80
CA VAL A 21 8.61 -0.21 -1.37
C VAL A 21 7.64 0.93 -1.07
N TRP A 22 6.63 0.65 -0.28
CA TRP A 22 5.60 1.59 0.13
C TRP A 22 5.57 1.68 1.65
N THR A 23 5.68 2.88 2.19
CA THR A 23 5.44 3.09 3.62
C THR A 23 3.95 3.21 3.90
N ARG A 24 3.49 2.83 5.09
CA ARG A 24 2.10 3.03 5.53
C ARG A 24 1.65 4.48 5.29
N ALA A 25 2.48 5.46 5.65
CA ALA A 25 2.19 6.88 5.41
C ALA A 25 1.99 7.21 3.92
N GLU A 26 2.80 6.66 3.02
CA GLU A 26 2.61 6.83 1.57
C GLU A 26 1.34 6.17 1.06
N VAL A 27 1.01 4.98 1.55
CA VAL A 27 -0.23 4.27 1.21
C VAL A 27 -1.45 5.07 1.68
N LEU A 28 -1.42 5.62 2.89
CA LEU A 28 -2.48 6.47 3.42
C LEU A 28 -2.64 7.78 2.62
N ARG A 29 -1.54 8.36 2.14
CA ARG A 29 -1.53 9.64 1.40
C ARG A 29 -1.86 9.51 -0.09
N LYS A 30 -1.34 8.48 -0.76
CA LYS A 30 -1.43 8.30 -2.22
C LYS A 30 -2.32 7.15 -2.65
N GLY A 31 -2.56 6.17 -1.77
CA GLY A 31 -3.41 5.04 -2.07
C GLY A 31 -4.86 5.47 -2.20
N LYS A 32 -5.56 4.90 -3.18
CA LYS A 32 -7.01 5.07 -3.28
C LYS A 32 -7.64 4.20 -2.20
N LYS A 33 -8.23 4.84 -1.20
CA LYS A 33 -8.84 4.19 -0.03
C LYS A 33 -10.11 3.45 -0.45
N THR A 34 -10.12 2.13 -0.26
CA THR A 34 -11.33 1.30 -0.35
C THR A 34 -11.59 0.75 1.06
N ILE A 35 -12.42 1.45 1.82
CA ILE A 35 -12.74 1.01 3.19
C ILE A 35 -13.69 -0.17 3.09
N PHE A 36 -13.27 -1.33 3.55
CA PHE A 36 -14.19 -2.43 3.82
C PHE A 36 -14.56 -2.37 5.30
N MET A 37 -15.74 -1.82 5.60
CA MET A 37 -16.33 -1.86 6.95
C MET A 37 -16.95 -3.25 7.16
N GLY A 38 -16.11 -4.27 7.31
CA GLY A 38 -16.55 -5.67 7.34
C GLY A 38 -16.72 -6.23 8.75
N THR A 39 -15.72 -6.12 9.61
CA THR A 39 -15.75 -6.63 11.00
C THR A 39 -14.47 -6.16 11.68
N ALA A 40 -14.52 -5.80 12.97
CA ALA A 40 -13.34 -5.37 13.72
C ALA A 40 -12.25 -6.48 13.73
N PRO A 41 -10.95 -6.14 13.62
CA PRO A 41 -10.39 -4.78 13.49
C PRO A 41 -10.66 -4.16 12.11
N ALA A 42 -10.78 -2.83 12.07
CA ALA A 42 -11.06 -2.08 10.84
C ALA A 42 -9.88 -2.20 9.84
N THR A 43 -9.88 -3.25 9.02
CA THR A 43 -8.90 -3.42 7.95
C THR A 43 -9.19 -2.41 6.85
N ARG A 44 -8.26 -1.47 6.64
CA ARG A 44 -8.36 -0.49 5.55
C ARG A 44 -7.60 -1.03 4.35
N ILE A 45 -8.31 -1.27 3.26
CA ILE A 45 -7.69 -1.72 2.01
C ILE A 45 -7.37 -0.49 1.16
N TYR A 46 -6.13 -0.40 0.72
CA TYR A 46 -5.65 0.66 -0.17
C TYR A 46 -5.23 0.05 -1.50
N VAL A 47 -5.56 0.74 -2.57
CA VAL A 47 -5.08 0.41 -3.91
C VAL A 47 -4.01 1.42 -4.29
N VAL A 48 -2.77 0.96 -4.47
CA VAL A 48 -1.63 1.80 -4.90
C VAL A 48 -1.11 1.35 -6.26
N PRO A 49 -0.61 2.27 -7.10
CA PRO A 49 0.10 1.91 -8.32
C PRO A 49 1.48 1.36 -8.00
N CYS A 50 2.06 0.62 -8.94
CA CYS A 50 3.48 0.33 -8.93
C CYS A 50 4.29 1.62 -9.15
N LYS A 51 5.18 1.94 -8.22
CA LYS A 51 6.30 2.88 -8.38
C LYS A 51 7.25 2.31 -9.43
N ASN A 52 6.96 2.53 -10.71
CA ASN A 52 7.95 2.35 -11.76
C ASN A 52 8.71 3.67 -11.95
N PRO A 53 9.99 3.78 -11.55
CA PRO A 53 10.78 4.97 -11.83
C PRO A 53 11.18 5.09 -13.31
N GLN A 54 11.03 4.00 -14.09
CA GLN A 54 11.36 3.97 -15.50
C GLN A 54 10.09 4.00 -16.36
N ALA A 55 10.19 4.60 -17.56
CA ALA A 55 9.14 4.53 -18.56
C ALA A 55 9.18 3.17 -19.28
N PRO A 56 8.03 2.57 -19.65
CA PRO A 56 6.67 3.09 -19.48
C PRO A 56 6.17 2.99 -18.04
N ALA A 57 5.35 3.98 -17.63
CA ALA A 57 4.69 3.97 -16.33
C ALA A 57 3.84 2.69 -16.19
N CYS A 58 4.05 1.94 -15.10
CA CYS A 58 3.35 0.69 -14.89
C CYS A 58 1.90 0.93 -14.47
N PRO A 59 0.87 0.52 -15.24
CA PRO A 59 -0.52 0.69 -14.85
C PRO A 59 -1.00 -0.37 -13.85
N GLU A 60 -0.13 -1.29 -13.40
CA GLU A 60 -0.50 -2.30 -12.41
C GLU A 60 -0.81 -1.64 -11.06
N LEU A 61 -1.96 -2.05 -10.52
CA LEU A 61 -2.43 -1.64 -9.21
C LEU A 61 -2.32 -2.81 -8.24
N ARG A 62 -1.89 -2.53 -7.03
CA ARG A 62 -1.73 -3.51 -5.96
C ARG A 62 -2.61 -3.14 -4.77
N ARG A 63 -3.29 -4.16 -4.25
CA ARG A 63 -4.06 -4.07 -3.01
C ARG A 63 -3.13 -4.28 -1.84
N ILE A 64 -3.17 -3.34 -0.91
CA ILE A 64 -2.43 -3.38 0.36
C ILE A 64 -3.46 -3.29 1.47
N GLU A 65 -3.41 -4.25 2.38
CA GLU A 65 -4.22 -4.26 3.57
C GLU A 65 -3.43 -3.60 4.69
N VAL A 66 -3.97 -2.53 5.26
CA VAL A 66 -3.39 -1.85 6.41
C VAL A 66 -4.33 -2.08 7.58
N VAL A 67 -3.86 -2.82 8.58
CA VAL A 67 -4.57 -2.99 9.84
C VAL A 67 -4.38 -1.71 10.64
N ASP A 68 -5.48 -1.02 10.95
CA ASP A 68 -5.44 0.07 11.91
C ASP A 68 -5.38 -0.57 13.30
N HIS A 69 -4.20 -0.61 13.91
CA HIS A 69 -4.12 -0.87 15.34
C HIS A 69 -4.71 0.37 16.03
N GLU A 70 -5.92 0.25 16.59
CA GLU A 70 -6.53 1.24 17.48
C GLU A 70 -5.69 1.39 18.76
N GLY A 71 -4.54 2.04 18.64
CA GLY A 71 -3.58 2.28 19.73
C GLY A 71 -2.58 3.40 19.46
N ASP A 72 -2.65 4.09 18.31
CA ASP A 72 -1.80 5.24 17.98
C ASP A 72 -2.61 6.56 18.01
N ALA A 73 -3.66 6.61 18.85
CA ALA A 73 -4.31 7.85 19.26
C ALA A 73 -3.76 8.20 20.65
N ALA A 74 -2.63 8.90 20.67
CA ALA A 74 -2.15 9.63 21.84
C ALA A 74 -2.95 10.92 22.02
#